data_AF-A0A3D2Z8V9-F1
#
_entry.id   AF-A0A3D2Z8V9-F1
#
_cell.length_a   1.000
_cell.length_b   1.000
_cell.length_c   1.000
_cell.angle_alpha   90.00
_cell.angle_beta   90.00
_cell.angle_gamma   90.00
#
_symmetry.space_group_name_H-M   'P 1'
#
loop_
_entity.id
_entity.type
_entity.pdbx_description
1 polymer ?
#
loop_
_entity_poly.entity_id
_entity_poly.type
_entity_poly.pdbx_seq_one_letter_code
_entity_poly.pdbx_strand_id
1 'polypeptide(L)'
;MLCRLVATSMVLVIFWGCLFCGCSKIRHPNPDRAEAIVVAPIEGIPVPSVDDTGAPYPDLEELIQEGRDLEFANRFPEALGKYREAETLDPEEPVTQLHIGEFYRHHDGDWSLAEINFKKVLANEAASDEVRALALHGLGKMAIWRGDFARGLDMLEESVELYPTPLAYRNLAVFWFSEDAYHKARDYMEKALALAPEAAYNQVFAATFLAYEGKRKETLAILESVPFDPSMYYNFSVIYAELGDDERALQYLRDHFYTYEYNDRVRAYEMQEALTDYHFRNLYHDPRFQQLTARAHRPPGKALPFWVDESVRPYGAAKESQ
;
A
#
# COMPACT_ATOMS: atom_id res chain seq x y z
N MET A 1 -34.46 10.31 -30.35
CA MET A 1 -34.06 10.22 -28.93
C MET A 1 -32.93 9.22 -28.83
N LEU A 2 -31.70 9.68 -28.54
CA LEU A 2 -30.54 8.79 -28.37
C LEU A 2 -30.43 8.39 -26.90
N CYS A 3 -30.40 7.08 -26.62
CA CYS A 3 -29.75 6.60 -25.40
C CYS A 3 -28.23 6.70 -25.60
N ARG A 4 -27.57 7.60 -24.87
CA ARG A 4 -26.13 7.50 -24.64
C ARG A 4 -25.91 6.53 -23.49
N LEU A 5 -25.34 5.36 -23.77
CA LEU A 5 -24.63 4.62 -22.72
C LEU A 5 -23.45 5.48 -22.30
N VAL A 6 -23.42 5.92 -21.05
CA VAL A 6 -22.21 6.45 -20.43
C VAL A 6 -21.39 5.22 -20.03
N ALA A 7 -20.30 4.98 -20.73
CA ALA A 7 -19.26 4.09 -20.25
C ALA A 7 -18.51 4.85 -19.14
N THR A 8 -18.88 4.61 -17.88
CA THR A 8 -18.08 5.04 -16.73
C THR A 8 -16.78 4.25 -16.76
N SER A 9 -15.67 4.97 -16.91
CA SER A 9 -14.33 4.42 -17.12
C SER A 9 -13.86 3.57 -15.93
N MET A 10 -13.12 2.49 -16.21
CA MET A 10 -12.42 1.70 -15.19
C MET A 10 -11.18 2.47 -14.71
N VAL A 11 -11.37 3.51 -13.91
CA VAL A 11 -10.28 4.32 -13.33
C VAL A 11 -10.31 4.16 -11.82
N LEU A 12 -9.61 3.14 -11.31
CA LEU A 12 -9.52 2.90 -9.86
C LEU A 12 -8.30 2.06 -9.49
N VAL A 13 -7.16 2.53 -10.02
CA VAL A 13 -5.87 1.82 -10.09
C VAL A 13 -4.73 2.61 -9.43
N ILE A 14 -4.94 3.91 -9.20
CA ILE A 14 -3.86 4.86 -9.00
C ILE A 14 -3.48 4.94 -7.51
N PHE A 15 -2.21 4.70 -7.21
CA PHE A 15 -1.53 4.82 -5.90
C PHE A 15 -1.73 3.71 -4.84
N TRP A 16 -1.85 2.47 -5.28
CA TRP A 16 -1.98 1.33 -4.37
C TRP A 16 -0.83 0.35 -4.50
N GLY A 17 0.01 0.29 -3.46
CA GLY A 17 0.69 -0.97 -3.15
C GLY A 17 -0.37 -2.05 -2.95
N CYS A 18 -0.37 -3.03 -3.85
CA CYS A 18 -1.38 -4.09 -4.06
C CYS A 18 -2.74 -3.63 -4.67
N LEU A 19 -3.27 -4.30 -5.72
CA LEU A 19 -4.67 -4.23 -6.23
C LEU A 19 -5.33 -5.63 -6.48
N PHE A 20 -6.54 -5.70 -7.09
CA PHE A 20 -7.49 -6.84 -7.13
C PHE A 20 -8.12 -7.05 -8.56
N CYS A 21 -9.01 -7.99 -8.93
CA CYS A 21 -10.39 -8.27 -8.45
C CYS A 21 -11.11 -9.42 -9.25
N GLY A 22 -12.21 -10.00 -8.71
CA GLY A 22 -13.33 -10.63 -9.48
C GLY A 22 -13.25 -12.12 -9.93
N CYS A 23 -14.34 -12.91 -10.08
CA CYS A 23 -15.77 -12.67 -9.85
C CYS A 23 -16.61 -13.99 -9.71
N SER A 24 -17.61 -14.00 -8.81
CA SER A 24 -18.82 -14.87 -8.74
C SER A 24 -18.77 -16.41 -8.40
N LYS A 25 -19.79 -16.82 -7.61
CA LYS A 25 -20.28 -18.18 -7.28
C LYS A 25 -19.27 -19.23 -6.79
N ILE A 26 -19.16 -19.37 -5.46
CA ILE A 26 -18.82 -20.62 -4.75
C ILE A 26 -19.79 -20.76 -3.56
N ARG A 27 -20.19 -22.00 -3.20
CA ARG A 27 -21.11 -22.27 -2.08
C ARG A 27 -20.50 -21.82 -0.74
N HIS A 28 -21.36 -21.34 0.17
CA HIS A 28 -21.02 -21.25 1.59
C HIS A 28 -20.51 -22.61 2.11
N PRO A 29 -19.37 -22.68 2.81
CA PRO A 29 -19.07 -23.83 3.64
C PRO A 29 -20.06 -23.89 4.81
N ASN A 30 -20.38 -25.12 5.22
CA ASN A 30 -21.33 -25.41 6.29
C ASN A 30 -20.83 -24.82 7.64
N PRO A 31 -21.63 -24.03 8.39
CA PRO A 31 -21.21 -23.51 9.70
C PRO A 31 -20.89 -24.60 10.73
N ASP A 32 -21.41 -25.82 10.56
CA ASP A 32 -21.20 -26.94 11.49
C ASP A 32 -19.91 -27.75 11.24
N ARG A 33 -18.91 -27.18 10.54
CA ARG A 33 -17.55 -27.73 10.46
C ARG A 33 -16.48 -26.67 10.72
N ALA A 34 -16.40 -26.26 11.99
CA ALA A 34 -15.17 -25.75 12.55
C ALA A 34 -14.14 -26.91 12.70
N GLU A 35 -13.55 -27.34 11.59
CA GLU A 35 -12.27 -28.05 11.66
C GLU A 35 -11.24 -27.03 12.12
N ALA A 36 -10.83 -27.13 13.39
CA ALA A 36 -9.87 -26.22 13.98
C ALA A 36 -8.59 -26.23 13.16
N ILE A 37 -8.25 -25.08 12.56
CA ILE A 37 -6.92 -24.86 12.02
C ILE A 37 -5.99 -24.79 13.23
N VAL A 38 -5.41 -25.94 13.58
CA VAL A 38 -4.31 -26.02 14.53
C VAL A 38 -3.16 -25.26 13.89
N VAL A 39 -2.97 -24.02 14.33
CA VAL A 39 -1.74 -23.27 14.07
C VAL A 39 -0.61 -24.13 14.64
N ALA A 40 0.24 -24.65 13.76
CA ALA A 40 1.40 -25.40 14.20
C ALA A 40 2.26 -24.47 15.08
N PRO A 41 2.62 -24.88 16.31
CA PRO A 41 3.46 -24.04 17.14
C PRO A 41 4.80 -23.86 16.44
N ILE A 42 5.23 -22.59 16.31
CA ILE A 42 6.57 -22.27 15.82
C ILE A 42 7.53 -22.54 16.99
N GLU A 43 7.85 -23.81 17.21
CA GLU A 43 8.81 -24.22 18.24
C GLU A 43 10.19 -23.64 17.91
N GLY A 44 10.80 -22.90 18.85
CA GLY A 44 12.24 -22.61 18.79
C GLY A 44 12.72 -21.25 19.24
N ILE A 45 11.85 -20.24 19.43
CA ILE A 45 12.27 -18.99 20.11
C ILE A 45 12.17 -19.23 21.62
N PRO A 46 13.26 -19.15 22.39
CA PRO A 46 13.21 -19.37 23.83
C PRO A 46 12.44 -18.23 24.50
N VAL A 47 11.29 -18.57 25.09
CA VAL A 47 10.55 -17.66 25.99
C VAL A 47 11.45 -17.40 27.20
N PRO A 48 11.85 -16.15 27.48
CA PRO A 48 12.62 -15.84 28.68
C PRO A 48 11.80 -16.19 29.92
N SER A 49 12.41 -16.87 30.90
CA SER A 49 11.78 -17.06 32.20
C SER A 49 11.56 -15.70 32.87
N VAL A 50 10.38 -15.51 33.45
CA VAL A 50 10.06 -14.32 34.24
C VAL A 50 10.83 -14.38 35.56
N ASP A 51 12.10 -13.95 35.53
CA ASP A 51 12.91 -13.77 36.74
C ASP A 51 12.58 -12.42 37.37
N ASP A 52 12.28 -12.46 38.67
CA ASP A 52 11.84 -11.35 39.54
C ASP A 52 13.00 -10.39 39.89
N THR A 53 13.77 -9.97 38.88
CA THR A 53 15.05 -9.27 39.05
C THR A 53 15.12 -7.91 38.36
N GLY A 54 14.03 -7.14 38.39
CA GLY A 54 14.05 -5.66 38.39
C GLY A 54 14.91 -4.93 37.35
N ALA A 55 15.19 -5.55 36.20
CA ALA A 55 15.82 -4.89 35.06
C ALA A 55 14.73 -4.19 34.24
N PRO A 56 14.98 -2.98 33.70
CA PRO A 56 14.05 -2.39 32.76
C PRO A 56 13.98 -3.29 31.53
N TYR A 57 12.78 -3.77 31.21
CA TYR A 57 12.46 -4.21 29.86
C TYR A 57 12.80 -3.04 28.90
N PRO A 58 13.20 -3.31 27.63
CA PRO A 58 13.12 -2.27 26.62
C PRO A 58 11.70 -1.73 26.63
N ASP A 59 11.54 -0.40 26.60
CA ASP A 59 10.21 0.18 26.68
C ASP A 59 9.42 -0.27 25.43
N LEU A 60 8.11 -0.41 25.56
CA LEU A 60 7.25 -0.80 24.45
C LEU A 60 7.40 0.19 23.27
N GLU A 61 7.63 1.47 23.58
CA GLU A 61 7.99 2.51 22.61
C GLU A 61 9.32 2.26 21.88
N GLU A 62 10.33 1.70 22.56
CA GLU A 62 11.65 1.38 21.98
C GLU A 62 11.53 0.23 20.97
N LEU A 63 10.80 -0.83 21.30
CA LEU A 63 10.56 -1.95 20.39
C LEU A 63 9.76 -1.52 19.14
N ILE A 64 8.77 -0.65 19.30
CA ILE A 64 8.03 -0.07 18.17
C ILE A 64 8.97 0.79 17.31
N GLN A 65 9.83 1.61 17.91
CA GLN A 65 10.79 2.43 17.18
C GLN A 65 11.81 1.58 16.40
N GLU A 66 12.39 0.55 17.02
CA GLU A 66 13.26 -0.41 16.34
C GLU A 66 12.55 -1.08 15.15
N GLY A 67 11.29 -1.47 15.33
CA GLY A 67 10.46 -2.01 14.25
C GLY A 67 10.33 -1.05 13.06
N ARG A 68 10.02 0.23 13.32
CA ARG A 68 9.91 1.27 12.29
C ARG A 68 11.22 1.52 11.55
N ASP A 69 12.33 1.58 12.27
CA ASP A 69 13.66 1.79 11.68
C ASP A 69 14.08 0.59 10.82
N LEU A 70 13.67 -0.62 11.20
CA LEU A 70 13.85 -1.83 10.40
C LEU A 70 12.95 -1.85 9.14
N GLU A 71 11.69 -1.39 9.22
CA GLU A 71 10.84 -1.21 8.02
C GLU A 71 11.46 -0.20 7.05
N PHE A 72 11.92 0.95 7.56
CA PHE A 72 12.59 1.98 6.74
C PHE A 72 13.89 1.45 6.10
N ALA A 73 14.60 0.55 6.79
CA ALA A 73 15.76 -0.18 6.26
C ALA A 73 15.39 -1.37 5.33
N ASN A 74 14.11 -1.60 5.03
CA ASN A 74 13.57 -2.74 4.28
C ASN A 74 13.88 -4.14 4.89
N ARG A 75 14.12 -4.19 6.21
CA ARG A 75 14.42 -5.41 6.98
C ARG A 75 13.15 -6.03 7.57
N PHE A 76 12.15 -6.25 6.70
CA PHE A 76 10.77 -6.57 7.09
C PHE A 76 10.61 -7.75 8.08
N PRO A 77 11.30 -8.91 7.94
CA PRO A 77 11.16 -10.00 8.91
C PRO A 77 11.63 -9.62 10.32
N GLU A 78 12.63 -8.75 10.43
CA GLU A 78 13.18 -8.29 11.70
C GLU A 78 12.28 -7.22 12.32
N ALA A 79 11.70 -6.33 11.49
CA ALA A 79 10.70 -5.36 11.91
C ALA A 79 9.45 -6.03 12.53
N LEU A 80 8.90 -7.05 11.85
CA LEU A 80 7.77 -7.82 12.40
C LEU A 80 8.17 -8.55 13.69
N GLY A 81 9.41 -9.04 13.78
CA GLY A 81 9.95 -9.60 15.02
C GLY A 81 9.83 -8.61 16.19
N LYS A 82 10.23 -7.35 15.97
CA LYS A 82 10.15 -6.30 16.99
C LYS A 82 8.72 -5.91 17.39
N TYR A 83 7.80 -5.85 16.42
CA TYR A 83 6.39 -5.65 16.74
C TYR A 83 5.77 -6.83 17.51
N ARG A 84 6.24 -8.07 17.28
CA ARG A 84 5.82 -9.25 18.06
C ARG A 84 6.47 -9.32 19.45
N GLU A 85 7.69 -8.81 19.61
CA GLU A 85 8.29 -8.58 20.93
C GLU A 85 7.43 -7.58 21.73
N ALA A 86 7.03 -6.46 21.12
CA ALA A 86 6.15 -5.47 21.76
C ALA A 86 4.75 -6.04 22.11
N GLU A 87 4.12 -6.79 21.20
CA GLU A 87 2.84 -7.47 21.45
C GLU A 87 2.94 -8.51 22.58
N THR A 88 4.12 -9.06 22.83
CA THR A 88 4.33 -9.98 23.96
C THR A 88 4.33 -9.24 25.31
N LEU A 89 4.68 -7.95 25.32
CA LEU A 89 4.61 -7.10 26.52
C LEU A 89 3.18 -6.61 26.78
N ASP A 90 2.47 -6.14 25.74
CA ASP A 90 1.04 -5.79 25.80
C ASP A 90 0.31 -6.19 24.49
N PRO A 91 -0.49 -7.28 24.51
CA PRO A 91 -1.19 -7.79 23.33
C PRO A 91 -2.31 -6.90 22.77
N GLU A 92 -2.77 -5.90 23.53
CA GLU A 92 -3.88 -5.02 23.15
C GLU A 92 -3.44 -3.56 22.94
N GLU A 93 -2.14 -3.25 23.10
CA GLU A 93 -1.62 -1.89 22.98
C GLU A 93 -1.89 -1.30 21.56
N PRO A 94 -2.64 -0.19 21.45
CA PRO A 94 -3.14 0.31 20.18
C PRO A 94 -2.07 0.66 19.12
N VAL A 95 -0.92 1.20 19.52
CA VAL A 95 0.14 1.62 18.58
C VAL A 95 0.86 0.39 18.00
N THR A 96 1.12 -0.62 18.83
CA THR A 96 1.68 -1.92 18.46
C THR A 96 0.74 -2.64 17.50
N GLN A 97 -0.55 -2.72 17.82
CA GLN A 97 -1.55 -3.35 16.95
C GLN A 97 -1.74 -2.56 15.64
N LEU A 98 -1.65 -1.23 15.66
CA LEU A 98 -1.63 -0.41 14.44
C LEU A 98 -0.43 -0.76 13.55
N HIS A 99 0.78 -0.85 14.11
CA HIS A 99 2.00 -1.19 13.36
C HIS A 99 1.97 -2.61 12.79
N ILE A 100 1.50 -3.60 13.55
CA ILE A 100 1.30 -4.97 13.03
C ILE A 100 0.27 -4.96 11.89
N GLY A 101 -0.83 -4.21 12.05
CA GLY A 101 -1.86 -4.07 11.02
C GLY A 101 -1.34 -3.46 9.72
N GLU A 102 -0.58 -2.37 9.83
CA GLU A 102 0.06 -1.71 8.69
C GLU A 102 1.12 -2.60 8.03
N PHE A 103 1.96 -3.30 8.81
CA PHE A 103 2.93 -4.27 8.28
C PHE A 103 2.26 -5.34 7.42
N TYR A 104 1.17 -5.96 7.92
CA TYR A 104 0.43 -6.96 7.15
C TYR A 104 -0.26 -6.38 5.92
N ARG A 105 -0.74 -5.13 6.00
CA ARG A 105 -1.37 -4.44 4.86
C ARG A 105 -0.35 -4.07 3.78
N HIS A 106 0.89 -3.72 4.15
CA HIS A 106 1.91 -3.18 3.25
C HIS A 106 2.96 -4.18 2.75
N HIS A 107 3.48 -5.06 3.61
CA HIS A 107 4.70 -5.82 3.32
C HIS A 107 4.47 -7.33 3.14
N ASP A 108 3.60 -7.93 3.95
CA ASP A 108 3.29 -9.36 3.87
C ASP A 108 2.15 -9.65 2.87
N GLY A 109 1.07 -8.86 2.93
CA GLY A 109 -0.12 -9.05 2.09
C GLY A 109 -1.20 -9.94 2.70
N ASP A 110 -1.05 -10.47 3.92
CA ASP A 110 -2.17 -11.04 4.67
C ASP A 110 -3.11 -9.95 5.22
N TRP A 111 -4.02 -9.54 4.34
CA TRP A 111 -5.05 -8.56 4.63
C TRP A 111 -6.14 -9.06 5.58
N SER A 112 -6.14 -10.34 5.95
CA SER A 112 -7.01 -10.86 7.02
C SER A 112 -6.41 -10.53 8.37
N LEU A 113 -5.09 -10.72 8.52
CA LEU A 113 -4.35 -10.31 9.71
C LEU A 113 -4.36 -8.80 9.87
N ALA A 114 -4.15 -8.02 8.80
CA ALA A 114 -4.29 -6.56 8.86
C ALA A 114 -5.66 -6.12 9.41
N GLU A 115 -6.76 -6.71 8.90
CA GLU A 115 -8.12 -6.37 9.33
C GLU A 115 -8.40 -6.75 10.79
N ILE A 116 -7.80 -7.84 11.30
CA ILE A 116 -7.89 -8.23 12.71
C ILE A 116 -7.20 -7.20 13.61
N ASN A 117 -5.97 -6.81 13.27
CA ASN A 117 -5.18 -5.88 14.07
C ASN A 117 -5.81 -4.47 14.11
N PHE A 118 -6.27 -3.93 12.97
CA PHE A 118 -7.00 -2.65 12.97
C PHE A 118 -8.32 -2.71 13.77
N LYS A 119 -9.00 -3.86 13.81
CA LYS A 119 -10.20 -4.01 14.64
C LYS A 119 -9.91 -4.05 16.14
N LYS A 120 -8.76 -4.59 16.58
CA LYS A 120 -8.31 -4.45 17.97
C LYS A 120 -8.12 -2.97 18.33
N VAL A 121 -7.44 -2.20 17.46
CA VAL A 121 -7.24 -0.76 17.65
C VAL A 121 -8.57 -0.01 17.83
N LEU A 122 -9.57 -0.30 17.00
CA LEU A 122 -10.90 0.33 17.10
C LEU A 122 -11.75 -0.18 18.28
N ALA A 123 -11.44 -1.36 18.82
CA ALA A 123 -12.10 -1.91 20.01
C ALA A 123 -11.47 -1.43 21.32
N ASN A 124 -10.24 -0.92 21.30
CA ASN A 124 -9.53 -0.45 22.50
C ASN A 124 -9.94 1.00 22.85
N GLU A 125 -10.59 1.16 24.00
CA GLU A 125 -11.01 2.47 24.53
C GLU A 125 -9.83 3.42 24.78
N ALA A 126 -8.65 2.88 25.16
CA ALA A 126 -7.44 3.65 25.44
C ALA A 126 -6.68 4.12 24.19
N ALA A 127 -7.07 3.70 22.99
CA ALA A 127 -6.50 4.24 21.75
C ALA A 127 -6.71 5.76 21.68
N SER A 128 -5.77 6.49 21.06
CA SER A 128 -5.97 7.90 20.73
C SER A 128 -6.83 8.03 19.46
N ASP A 129 -7.41 9.21 19.26
CA ASP A 129 -8.19 9.50 18.05
C ASP A 129 -7.32 9.48 16.79
N GLU A 130 -6.04 9.85 16.90
CA GLU A 130 -5.03 9.69 15.85
C GLU A 130 -4.80 8.22 15.49
N VAL A 131 -4.59 7.36 16.48
CA VAL A 131 -4.34 5.92 16.27
C VAL A 131 -5.59 5.21 15.71
N ARG A 132 -6.79 5.58 16.18
CA ARG A 132 -8.06 5.13 15.59
C ARG A 132 -8.25 5.64 14.17
N ALA A 133 -7.93 6.89 13.87
CA ALA A 133 -8.02 7.45 12.53
C ALA A 133 -7.05 6.75 11.55
N LEU A 134 -5.85 6.38 11.99
CA LEU A 134 -4.90 5.61 11.18
C LEU A 134 -5.40 4.18 10.91
N ALA A 135 -6.04 3.53 11.90
CA ALA A 135 -6.68 2.23 11.70
C ALA A 135 -7.91 2.30 10.76
N LEU A 136 -8.75 3.33 10.90
CA LEU A 136 -9.85 3.62 9.96
C LEU A 136 -9.33 3.88 8.55
N HIS A 137 -8.22 4.62 8.41
CA HIS A 137 -7.56 4.85 7.13
C HIS A 137 -7.04 3.54 6.51
N GLY A 138 -6.38 2.69 7.31
CA GLY A 138 -5.94 1.35 6.88
C GLY A 138 -7.09 0.48 6.40
N LEU A 139 -8.20 0.43 7.14
CA LEU A 139 -9.41 -0.33 6.78
C LEU A 139 -10.17 0.27 5.59
N GLY A 140 -10.30 1.60 5.51
CA GLY A 140 -10.95 2.30 4.42
C GLY A 140 -10.17 2.12 3.12
N LYS A 141 -8.84 2.12 3.20
CA LYS A 141 -8.02 1.59 2.12
C LYS A 141 -8.41 0.14 1.81
N MET A 142 -8.34 -0.75 2.80
CA MET A 142 -8.61 -2.16 2.52
C MET A 142 -9.98 -2.43 1.88
N ALA A 143 -11.01 -1.62 2.17
CA ALA A 143 -12.33 -1.68 1.53
C ALA A 143 -12.33 -1.21 0.06
N ILE A 144 -11.74 -0.05 -0.27
CA ILE A 144 -11.65 0.43 -1.68
C ILE A 144 -10.92 -0.62 -2.55
N TRP A 145 -9.84 -1.24 -2.05
CA TRP A 145 -9.17 -2.36 -2.75
C TRP A 145 -10.13 -3.49 -3.14
N ARG A 146 -11.05 -3.86 -2.22
CA ARG A 146 -12.03 -4.95 -2.43
C ARG A 146 -13.12 -4.58 -3.44
N GLY A 147 -13.10 -3.37 -3.98
CA GLY A 147 -14.17 -2.80 -4.80
C GLY A 147 -15.32 -2.23 -3.98
N ASP A 148 -15.20 -2.16 -2.65
CA ASP A 148 -16.20 -1.60 -1.75
C ASP A 148 -15.93 -0.10 -1.55
N PHE A 149 -16.02 0.64 -2.67
CA PHE A 149 -15.63 2.04 -2.76
C PHE A 149 -16.42 2.96 -1.83
N ALA A 150 -17.73 2.69 -1.68
CA ALA A 150 -18.59 3.46 -0.79
C ALA A 150 -18.11 3.32 0.67
N ARG A 151 -17.99 2.10 1.17
CA ARG A 151 -17.54 1.85 2.54
C ARG A 151 -16.11 2.34 2.79
N GLY A 152 -15.22 2.18 1.81
CA GLY A 152 -13.84 2.65 1.94
C GLY A 152 -13.72 4.17 1.94
N LEU A 153 -14.57 4.86 1.18
CA LEU A 153 -14.73 6.32 1.26
C LEU A 153 -15.28 6.72 2.63
N ASP A 154 -16.38 6.10 3.10
CA ASP A 154 -16.97 6.38 4.42
C ASP A 154 -15.92 6.29 5.54
N MET A 155 -15.09 5.23 5.52
CA MET A 155 -14.01 5.02 6.49
C MET A 155 -12.84 6.03 6.37
N LEU A 156 -12.54 6.51 5.15
CA LEU A 156 -11.54 7.57 4.94
C LEU A 156 -12.08 8.94 5.36
N GLU A 157 -13.38 9.20 5.20
CA GLU A 157 -14.04 10.42 5.67
C GLU A 157 -14.15 10.40 7.21
N GLU A 158 -14.56 9.29 7.82
CA GLU A 158 -14.55 9.09 9.29
C GLU A 158 -13.14 9.27 9.88
N SER A 159 -12.11 8.75 9.22
CA SER A 159 -10.71 8.94 9.60
C SER A 159 -10.33 10.42 9.73
N VAL A 160 -10.65 11.25 8.73
CA VAL A 160 -10.29 12.69 8.75
C VAL A 160 -11.23 13.56 9.57
N GLU A 161 -12.44 13.09 9.88
CA GLU A 161 -13.32 13.71 10.87
C GLU A 161 -12.83 13.46 12.31
N LEU A 162 -12.33 12.25 12.57
CA LEU A 162 -11.79 11.85 13.88
C LEU A 162 -10.43 12.50 14.16
N TYR A 163 -9.48 12.39 13.23
CA TYR A 163 -8.18 13.05 13.34
C TYR A 163 -7.58 13.38 11.95
N PRO A 164 -7.54 14.67 11.56
CA PRO A 164 -6.95 15.09 10.28
C PRO A 164 -5.48 14.71 10.12
N THR A 165 -5.17 13.81 9.18
CA THR A 165 -3.78 13.50 8.78
C THR A 165 -3.50 13.94 7.34
N PRO A 166 -2.26 14.36 7.00
CA PRO A 166 -1.89 14.64 5.61
C PRO A 166 -2.04 13.41 4.71
N LEU A 167 -1.78 12.21 5.26
CA LEU A 167 -1.90 10.92 4.58
C LEU A 167 -3.35 10.63 4.16
N ALA A 168 -4.31 10.77 5.08
CA ALA A 168 -5.71 10.48 4.79
C ALA A 168 -6.32 11.53 3.84
N TYR A 169 -6.01 12.82 4.01
CA TYR A 169 -6.41 13.85 3.04
C TYR A 169 -5.81 13.63 1.65
N ARG A 170 -4.54 13.21 1.54
CA ARG A 170 -3.94 12.85 0.24
C ARG A 170 -4.67 11.68 -0.42
N ASN A 171 -5.07 10.66 0.34
CA ASN A 171 -5.76 9.50 -0.22
C ASN A 171 -7.22 9.82 -0.60
N LEU A 172 -7.92 10.70 0.13
CA LEU A 172 -9.19 11.27 -0.31
C LEU A 172 -9.03 12.11 -1.58
N ALA A 173 -7.95 12.89 -1.71
CA ALA A 173 -7.65 13.63 -2.93
C ALA A 173 -7.48 12.69 -4.14
N VAL A 174 -6.72 11.60 -3.97
CA VAL A 174 -6.54 10.56 -5.00
C VAL A 174 -7.88 9.91 -5.38
N PHE A 175 -8.70 9.52 -4.40
CA PHE A 175 -10.00 8.92 -4.66
C PHE A 175 -10.92 9.85 -5.48
N TRP A 176 -11.04 11.12 -5.07
CA TRP A 176 -11.85 12.08 -5.82
C TRP A 176 -11.23 12.46 -7.18
N PHE A 177 -9.93 12.22 -7.38
CA PHE A 177 -9.28 12.39 -8.67
C PHE A 177 -9.62 11.25 -9.65
N SER A 178 -9.62 10.00 -9.18
CA SER A 178 -10.03 8.84 -9.99
C SER A 178 -11.51 8.88 -10.39
N GLU A 179 -12.35 9.51 -9.57
CA GLU A 179 -13.77 9.77 -9.86
C GLU A 179 -14.02 11.03 -10.75
N ASP A 180 -12.99 11.55 -11.42
CA ASP A 180 -12.99 12.79 -12.23
C ASP A 180 -13.49 14.06 -11.48
N ALA A 181 -13.60 14.01 -10.16
CA ALA A 181 -14.12 15.08 -9.31
C ALA A 181 -13.01 16.06 -8.89
N TYR A 182 -12.27 16.58 -9.88
CA TYR A 182 -11.01 17.32 -9.68
C TYR A 182 -11.08 18.52 -8.71
N HIS A 183 -12.25 19.15 -8.54
CA HIS A 183 -12.41 20.20 -7.53
C HIS A 183 -12.26 19.64 -6.11
N LYS A 184 -13.01 18.59 -5.76
CA LYS A 184 -12.91 17.91 -4.46
C LYS A 184 -11.49 17.37 -4.24
N ALA A 185 -10.90 16.81 -5.30
CA ALA A 185 -9.55 16.30 -5.26
C ALA A 185 -8.54 17.39 -4.86
N ARG A 186 -8.65 18.58 -5.47
CA ARG A 186 -7.86 19.75 -5.09
C ARG A 186 -8.14 20.21 -3.67
N ASP A 187 -9.41 20.31 -3.25
CA ASP A 187 -9.80 20.74 -1.90
C ASP A 187 -9.17 19.84 -0.81
N TYR A 188 -9.09 18.53 -1.05
CA TYR A 188 -8.41 17.60 -0.13
C TYR A 188 -6.88 17.67 -0.23
N MET A 189 -6.31 17.86 -1.43
CA MET A 189 -4.86 18.02 -1.59
C MET A 189 -4.35 19.31 -0.93
N GLU A 190 -5.12 20.40 -0.99
CA GLU A 190 -4.84 21.65 -0.29
C GLU A 190 -4.84 21.46 1.24
N LYS A 191 -5.77 20.66 1.79
CA LYS A 191 -5.75 20.30 3.23
C LYS A 191 -4.52 19.48 3.61
N ALA A 192 -4.11 18.52 2.78
CA ALA A 192 -2.89 17.73 3.02
C ALA A 192 -1.62 18.61 3.01
N LEU A 193 -1.53 19.55 2.08
CA LEU A 193 -0.45 20.55 2.04
C LEU A 193 -0.50 21.53 3.22
N ALA A 194 -1.69 21.93 3.68
CA ALA A 194 -1.84 22.82 4.83
C ALA A 194 -1.34 22.19 6.13
N LEU A 195 -1.48 20.86 6.29
CA LEU A 195 -0.96 20.13 7.45
C LEU A 195 0.54 19.83 7.35
N ALA A 196 1.05 19.52 6.14
CA ALA A 196 2.46 19.20 5.92
C ALA A 196 2.94 19.74 4.56
N PRO A 197 3.31 21.04 4.48
CA PRO A 197 3.66 21.69 3.23
C PRO A 197 5.03 21.27 2.69
N GLU A 198 5.97 20.93 3.57
CA GLU A 198 7.33 20.48 3.25
C GLU A 198 7.44 18.96 3.06
N ALA A 199 6.34 18.21 3.19
CA ALA A 199 6.35 16.78 2.93
C ALA A 199 6.46 16.54 1.41
N ALA A 200 7.64 16.10 0.97
CA ALA A 200 7.94 15.83 -0.45
C ALA A 200 6.86 14.99 -1.14
N TYR A 201 6.31 13.98 -0.46
CA TYR A 201 5.16 13.21 -0.94
C TYR A 201 3.92 14.07 -1.26
N ASN A 202 3.55 15.01 -0.40
CA ASN A 202 2.40 15.87 -0.64
C ASN A 202 2.69 16.84 -1.80
N GLN A 203 3.91 17.37 -1.88
CA GLN A 203 4.36 18.24 -2.97
C GLN A 203 4.34 17.50 -4.33
N VAL A 204 4.83 16.25 -4.38
CA VAL A 204 4.82 15.41 -5.59
C VAL A 204 3.41 15.01 -6.00
N PHE A 205 2.54 14.62 -5.05
CA PHE A 205 1.13 14.37 -5.38
C PHE A 205 0.44 15.64 -5.91
N ALA A 206 0.66 16.81 -5.29
CA ALA A 206 0.18 18.09 -5.79
C ALA A 206 0.67 18.39 -7.22
N ALA A 207 1.94 18.08 -7.51
CA ALA A 207 2.52 18.20 -8.84
C ALA A 207 1.85 17.30 -9.89
N THR A 208 1.30 16.13 -9.52
CA THR A 208 0.49 15.29 -10.42
C THR A 208 -0.77 15.99 -10.90
N PHE A 209 -1.50 16.70 -10.02
CA PHE A 209 -2.67 17.48 -10.41
C PHE A 209 -2.28 18.63 -11.35
N LEU A 210 -1.17 19.31 -11.07
CA LEU A 210 -0.64 20.39 -11.92
C LEU A 210 -0.18 19.87 -13.30
N ALA A 211 0.37 18.66 -13.36
CA ALA A 211 0.76 18.00 -14.60
C ALA A 211 -0.47 17.74 -15.49
N TYR A 212 -1.53 17.17 -14.91
CA TYR A 212 -2.80 16.92 -15.58
C TYR A 212 -3.49 18.23 -16.04
N GLU A 213 -3.35 19.32 -15.29
CA GLU A 213 -3.78 20.67 -15.70
C GLU A 213 -2.90 21.30 -16.81
N GLY A 214 -1.84 20.62 -17.26
CA GLY A 214 -0.91 21.11 -18.28
C GLY A 214 0.08 22.18 -17.77
N LYS A 215 0.17 22.41 -16.46
CA LYS A 215 1.02 23.44 -15.83
C LYS A 215 2.47 22.97 -15.69
N ARG A 216 3.09 22.63 -16.83
CA ARG A 216 4.43 22.04 -16.93
C ARG A 216 5.49 22.80 -16.11
N LYS A 217 5.51 24.13 -16.19
CA LYS A 217 6.52 24.95 -15.50
C LYS A 217 6.42 24.85 -13.97
N GLU A 218 5.21 24.88 -13.44
CA GLU A 218 4.96 24.78 -11.99
C GLU A 218 5.26 23.37 -11.49
N THR A 219 4.82 22.36 -12.25
CA THR A 219 5.10 20.94 -11.99
C THR A 219 6.61 20.66 -11.90
N LEU A 220 7.39 21.08 -12.91
CA LEU A 220 8.84 20.84 -12.94
C LEU A 220 9.58 21.58 -11.83
N ALA A 221 9.16 22.81 -11.49
CA ALA A 221 9.77 23.56 -10.39
C ALA A 221 9.60 22.84 -9.03
N ILE A 222 8.46 22.16 -8.81
CA ILE A 222 8.26 21.32 -7.61
C ILE A 222 9.17 20.08 -7.67
N LEU A 223 9.24 19.38 -8.80
CA LEU A 223 10.10 18.19 -8.95
C LEU A 223 11.60 18.51 -8.81
N GLU A 224 12.02 19.73 -9.12
CA GLU A 224 13.39 20.21 -8.92
C GLU A 224 13.68 20.61 -7.46
N SER A 225 12.66 20.92 -6.65
CA SER A 225 12.81 21.34 -5.25
C SER A 225 12.68 20.20 -4.23
N VAL A 226 11.93 19.15 -4.56
CA VAL A 226 11.71 18.01 -3.65
C VAL A 226 12.97 17.15 -3.50
N PRO A 227 13.33 16.68 -2.29
CA PRO A 227 14.29 15.61 -2.16
C PRO A 227 13.75 14.34 -2.83
N PHE A 228 14.49 13.81 -3.79
CA PHE A 228 14.07 12.61 -4.52
C PHE A 228 14.19 11.36 -3.64
N ASP A 229 13.13 10.55 -3.60
CA ASP A 229 13.11 9.23 -2.97
C ASP A 229 12.70 8.14 -3.97
N PRO A 230 13.39 6.98 -4.03
CA PRO A 230 13.06 5.87 -4.94
C PRO A 230 11.60 5.38 -4.90
N SER A 231 10.95 5.46 -3.74
CA SER A 231 9.52 5.10 -3.60
C SER A 231 8.57 6.02 -4.38
N MET A 232 9.07 7.15 -4.89
CA MET A 232 8.33 8.08 -5.76
C MET A 232 8.52 7.81 -7.25
N TYR A 233 9.29 6.79 -7.68
CA TYR A 233 9.50 6.52 -9.11
C TYR A 233 8.18 6.39 -9.90
N TYR A 234 7.16 5.70 -9.36
CA TYR A 234 5.84 5.61 -10.02
C TYR A 234 5.19 7.00 -10.17
N ASN A 235 5.12 7.80 -9.10
CA ASN A 235 4.61 9.18 -9.15
C ASN A 235 5.30 10.03 -10.21
N PHE A 236 6.64 9.99 -10.27
CA PHE A 236 7.40 10.73 -11.26
C PHE A 236 7.07 10.24 -12.68
N SER A 237 6.92 8.93 -12.89
CA SER A 237 6.54 8.39 -14.19
C SER A 237 5.16 8.86 -14.66
N VAL A 238 4.17 8.87 -13.76
CA VAL A 238 2.82 9.42 -14.02
C VAL A 238 2.90 10.89 -14.40
N ILE A 239 3.64 11.70 -13.63
CA ILE A 239 3.82 13.13 -13.91
C ILE A 239 4.43 13.35 -15.29
N TYR A 240 5.50 12.62 -15.63
CA TYR A 240 6.15 12.77 -16.93
C TYR A 240 5.26 12.26 -18.09
N ALA A 241 4.42 11.25 -17.88
CA ALA A 241 3.45 10.79 -18.88
C ALA A 241 2.35 11.83 -19.16
N GLU A 242 1.78 12.46 -18.13
CA GLU A 242 0.81 13.56 -18.27
C GLU A 242 1.45 14.81 -18.91
N LEU A 243 2.73 15.05 -18.64
CA LEU A 243 3.51 16.09 -19.33
C LEU A 243 3.92 15.71 -20.77
N GLY A 244 3.64 14.49 -21.26
CA GLY A 244 4.03 14.04 -22.60
C GLY A 244 5.55 13.91 -22.79
N ASP A 245 6.28 13.59 -21.72
CA ASP A 245 7.73 13.33 -21.71
C ASP A 245 7.96 11.81 -21.61
N ASP A 246 7.58 11.11 -22.68
CA ASP A 246 7.51 9.64 -22.73
C ASP A 246 8.86 8.97 -22.38
N GLU A 247 9.99 9.59 -22.75
CA GLU A 247 11.33 9.10 -22.40
C GLU A 247 11.54 9.04 -20.88
N ARG A 248 11.17 10.10 -20.15
CA ARG A 248 11.30 10.13 -18.69
C ARG A 248 10.25 9.25 -18.03
N ALA A 249 9.02 9.23 -18.54
CA ALA A 249 7.97 8.34 -18.03
C ALA A 249 8.41 6.87 -18.07
N LEU A 250 8.94 6.42 -19.22
CA LEU A 250 9.44 5.05 -19.40
C LEU A 250 10.70 4.75 -18.59
N GLN A 251 11.59 5.74 -18.39
CA GLN A 251 12.75 5.58 -17.52
C GLN A 251 12.32 5.41 -16.06
N TYR A 252 11.41 6.24 -15.55
CA TYR A 252 10.93 6.14 -14.19
C TYR A 252 10.10 4.88 -13.93
N LEU A 253 9.31 4.39 -14.90
CA LEU A 253 8.67 3.07 -14.82
C LEU A 253 9.70 1.93 -14.77
N ARG A 254 10.80 2.04 -15.53
CA ARG A 254 11.89 1.06 -15.48
C ARG A 254 12.53 1.03 -14.09
N ASP A 255 12.84 2.19 -13.53
CA ASP A 255 13.49 2.30 -12.23
C ASP A 255 12.57 1.83 -11.09
N HIS A 256 11.27 2.16 -11.16
CA HIS A 256 10.26 1.61 -10.27
C HIS A 256 10.23 0.07 -10.33
N PHE A 257 9.98 -0.51 -11.50
CA PHE A 257 9.79 -1.96 -11.63
C PHE A 257 11.06 -2.79 -11.44
N TYR A 258 12.24 -2.31 -11.85
CA TYR A 258 13.46 -3.11 -11.96
C TYR A 258 14.61 -2.67 -11.05
N THR A 259 14.47 -1.54 -10.34
CA THR A 259 15.47 -1.05 -9.37
C THR A 259 14.89 -0.91 -7.96
N TYR A 260 13.68 -0.35 -7.82
CA TYR A 260 13.01 -0.19 -6.53
C TYR A 260 12.25 -1.46 -6.09
N GLU A 261 11.30 -1.92 -6.90
CA GLU A 261 10.50 -3.09 -6.55
C GLU A 261 11.33 -4.37 -6.68
N TYR A 262 11.59 -5.04 -5.55
CA TYR A 262 12.49 -6.19 -5.45
C TYR A 262 11.75 -7.53 -5.52
N ASN A 263 10.45 -7.55 -5.21
CA ASN A 263 9.60 -8.74 -5.16
C ASN A 263 8.93 -8.98 -6.52
N ASP A 264 9.28 -10.09 -7.19
CA ASP A 264 8.74 -10.45 -8.50
C ASP A 264 7.20 -10.51 -8.56
N ARG A 265 6.52 -10.84 -7.46
CA ARG A 265 5.05 -10.87 -7.40
C ARG A 265 4.46 -9.47 -7.36
N VAL A 266 5.03 -8.57 -6.55
CA VAL A 266 4.58 -7.17 -6.45
C VAL A 266 4.90 -6.44 -7.75
N ARG A 267 6.11 -6.61 -8.30
CA ARG A 267 6.50 -6.12 -9.63
C ARG A 267 5.52 -6.53 -10.73
N ALA A 268 5.21 -7.83 -10.84
CA ALA A 268 4.28 -8.32 -11.86
C ALA A 268 2.86 -7.77 -11.65
N TYR A 269 2.51 -7.47 -10.40
CA TYR A 269 1.26 -6.82 -10.03
C TYR A 269 1.25 -5.36 -10.50
N GLU A 270 2.20 -4.51 -10.08
CA GLU A 270 2.28 -3.09 -10.47
C GLU A 270 2.41 -2.88 -11.99
N MET A 271 2.95 -3.86 -12.73
CA MET A 271 2.91 -3.86 -14.19
C MET A 271 1.51 -4.05 -14.80
N GLN A 272 0.62 -4.82 -14.16
CA GLN A 272 -0.80 -4.91 -14.56
C GLN A 272 -1.52 -3.58 -14.34
N GLU A 273 -1.13 -2.85 -13.32
CA GLU A 273 -1.70 -1.56 -12.93
C GLU A 273 -1.27 -0.46 -13.88
N ALA A 274 0.02 -0.38 -14.23
CA ALA A 274 0.45 0.54 -15.29
C ALA A 274 -0.26 0.26 -16.63
N LEU A 275 -0.61 -1.01 -16.93
CA LEU A 275 -1.38 -1.38 -18.13
C LEU A 275 -2.86 -0.93 -18.12
N THR A 276 -3.39 -0.51 -16.97
CA THR A 276 -4.79 -0.06 -16.80
C THR A 276 -4.91 1.38 -16.28
N ASP A 277 -3.84 1.96 -15.73
CA ASP A 277 -3.75 3.35 -15.30
C ASP A 277 -3.85 4.32 -16.49
N TYR A 278 -4.91 5.13 -16.49
CA TYR A 278 -5.20 6.04 -17.60
C TYR A 278 -4.08 7.06 -17.85
N HIS A 279 -3.24 7.35 -16.87
CA HIS A 279 -2.08 8.24 -17.03
C HIS A 279 -1.10 7.74 -18.09
N PHE A 280 -0.99 6.42 -18.28
CA PHE A 280 -0.14 5.81 -19.30
C PHE A 280 -0.86 5.50 -20.62
N ARG A 281 -2.11 5.97 -20.82
CA ARG A 281 -2.91 5.68 -22.03
C ARG A 281 -2.20 6.02 -23.35
N ASN A 282 -1.33 7.03 -23.34
CA ASN A 282 -0.53 7.43 -24.51
C ASN A 282 0.61 6.41 -24.81
N LEU A 283 1.11 5.72 -23.77
CA LEU A 283 2.20 4.75 -23.83
C LEU A 283 1.75 3.32 -24.15
N TYR A 284 0.44 3.00 -24.06
CA TYR A 284 -0.08 1.63 -24.28
C TYR A 284 0.31 1.00 -25.64
N HIS A 285 0.58 1.83 -26.65
CA HIS A 285 1.03 1.41 -27.98
C HIS A 285 2.54 1.53 -28.21
N ASP A 286 3.31 2.05 -27.24
CA ASP A 286 4.77 2.11 -27.31
C ASP A 286 5.37 0.71 -27.06
N PRO A 287 6.17 0.16 -28.00
CA PRO A 287 6.81 -1.15 -27.83
C PRO A 287 7.71 -1.24 -26.59
N ARG A 288 8.26 -0.11 -26.12
CA ARG A 288 9.11 -0.02 -24.92
C ARG A 288 8.27 -0.17 -23.66
N PHE A 289 7.09 0.44 -23.62
CA PHE A 289 6.13 0.27 -22.53
C PHE A 289 5.68 -1.19 -22.44
N GLN A 290 5.29 -1.78 -23.58
CA GLN A 290 4.90 -3.18 -23.68
C GLN A 290 6.03 -4.14 -23.27
N GLN A 291 7.30 -3.79 -23.55
CA GLN A 291 8.46 -4.55 -23.09
C GLN A 291 8.68 -4.41 -21.57
N LEU A 292 8.50 -3.21 -21.00
CA LEU A 292 8.61 -2.96 -19.56
C LEU A 292 7.56 -3.74 -18.78
N THR A 293 6.31 -3.76 -19.24
CA THR A 293 5.19 -4.44 -18.58
C THR A 293 5.02 -5.90 -19.00
N ALA A 294 5.94 -6.47 -19.79
CA ALA A 294 5.84 -7.82 -20.35
C ALA A 294 5.71 -8.94 -19.29
N ARG A 295 6.10 -8.69 -18.03
CA ARG A 295 5.96 -9.64 -16.91
C ARG A 295 4.60 -9.57 -16.20
N ALA A 296 3.67 -8.74 -16.65
CA ALA A 296 2.30 -8.63 -16.12
C ALA A 296 1.42 -9.89 -16.29
N HIS A 297 1.92 -10.98 -16.86
CA HIS A 297 1.19 -12.26 -17.00
C HIS A 297 1.90 -13.31 -16.14
N ARG A 298 1.30 -13.93 -15.11
CA ARG A 298 0.03 -14.70 -15.04
C ARG A 298 -0.42 -14.88 -13.55
N PRO A 299 -1.61 -15.46 -13.19
CA PRO A 299 -2.45 -16.37 -13.99
C PRO A 299 -3.97 -16.06 -14.07
N PRO A 300 -4.65 -16.49 -15.15
CA PRO A 300 -6.11 -16.50 -15.22
C PRO A 300 -6.70 -17.75 -14.55
N GLY A 301 -7.57 -17.54 -13.55
CA GLY A 301 -8.52 -18.54 -13.02
C GLY A 301 -8.03 -19.38 -11.84
N LYS A 302 -8.50 -19.03 -10.62
CA LYS A 302 -8.60 -19.81 -9.35
C LYS A 302 -7.52 -20.89 -9.07
N ALA A 303 -6.79 -20.90 -7.97
CA ALA A 303 -6.66 -20.03 -6.79
C ALA A 303 -5.39 -20.48 -6.01
N LEU A 304 -5.01 -19.79 -4.93
CA LEU A 304 -4.16 -20.38 -3.88
C LEU A 304 -4.67 -19.98 -2.48
N PRO A 305 -5.20 -20.91 -1.70
CA PRO A 305 -5.25 -20.83 -0.25
C PRO A 305 -4.18 -21.73 0.40
N PHE A 306 -3.49 -21.19 1.42
CA PHE A 306 -2.80 -21.91 2.50
C PHE A 306 -1.67 -22.91 2.12
N TRP A 307 -0.42 -22.42 2.20
CA TRP A 307 0.89 -23.13 2.18
C TRP A 307 1.37 -23.78 0.86
N VAL A 308 2.63 -23.47 0.53
CA VAL A 308 3.71 -24.23 -0.15
C VAL A 308 3.30 -25.55 -0.85
N ASP A 309 3.60 -25.80 -2.13
CA ASP A 309 4.95 -25.97 -2.72
C ASP A 309 4.89 -25.94 -4.28
N GLU A 310 6.04 -25.77 -4.94
CA GLU A 310 6.56 -26.76 -5.93
C GLU A 310 7.97 -26.37 -6.45
N SER A 311 8.98 -26.55 -5.60
CA SER A 311 10.34 -26.99 -5.99
C SER A 311 11.32 -26.11 -6.82
N VAL A 312 10.97 -24.87 -7.23
CA VAL A 312 11.89 -24.01 -8.03
C VAL A 312 12.66 -23.00 -7.16
N ARG A 313 14.00 -23.09 -7.17
CA ARG A 313 14.90 -22.26 -6.33
C ARG A 313 15.11 -20.83 -6.87
N PRO A 314 15.37 -19.84 -5.99
CA PRO A 314 15.76 -18.49 -6.41
C PRO A 314 17.15 -18.42 -7.06
N TYR A 315 17.37 -17.38 -7.85
CA TYR A 315 18.55 -17.19 -8.71
C TYR A 315 19.77 -16.74 -7.90
N GLY A 316 20.77 -17.60 -7.70
CA GLY A 316 21.91 -17.28 -6.83
C GLY A 316 22.95 -18.38 -6.65
N ALA A 317 23.30 -19.12 -7.72
CA ALA A 317 24.33 -20.16 -7.65
C ALA A 317 25.24 -20.13 -8.89
N ALA A 318 26.15 -19.15 -8.93
CA ALA A 318 27.31 -19.24 -9.78
C ALA A 318 28.34 -20.18 -9.12
N LYS A 319 28.72 -21.26 -9.81
CA LYS A 319 30.06 -21.83 -9.70
C LYS A 319 30.58 -22.18 -11.09
N GLU A 320 31.87 -21.95 -11.26
CA GLU A 320 32.57 -21.93 -12.53
C GLU A 320 32.99 -23.34 -12.99
N SER A 321 33.23 -23.44 -14.30
CA SER A 321 34.22 -24.29 -14.98
C SER A 321 34.36 -25.79 -14.65
N GLN A 322 34.19 -26.59 -15.72
CA GLN A 322 34.74 -27.94 -15.99
C GLN A 322 34.22 -29.10 -15.13
#